data_AF-A0A7V9D5A1-F1
#
_entry.id   AF-A0A7V9D5A1-F1
#
_cell.length_a   1.000
_cell.length_b   1.000
_cell.length_c   1.000
_cell.angle_alpha   90.00
_cell.angle_beta   90.00
_cell.angle_gamma   90.00
#
_symmetry.space_group_name_H-M   'P 1'
#
loop_
_entity.id
_entity.type
_entity.pdbx_description
1 polymer ?
#
loop_
_entity_poly.entity_id
_entity_poly.type
_entity_poly.pdbx_seq_one_letter_code
_entity_poly.pdbx_strand_id
1 'polypeptide(L)'
;MPELEKIVVVTRRTRLEELLERFVMREQARFYLEHSGVEFGPYEEEQRAHEAALSTLRAALPVGARVQFIERSFLPTFTFGERDLVVTLGQDGLVVNVAKYLSSQPILAFNPDPGRIDGVLLPFRVGDAPLVVREVLQGKGQIRDITMAQAELSDGQTLYAVNDLFIGHRTHQSARYRITHNRRSENHSSSGIIVSTGAGSTGWLSSVLNGAAGVIEAFGGEGA
;
A
#
# COMPACT_ATOMS: atom_id res chain seq x y z
N MET A 1 4.87 9.89 24.81
CA MET A 1 5.75 9.89 23.61
C MET A 1 6.62 11.12 23.67
N PRO A 2 7.88 11.07 23.19
CA PRO A 2 8.67 12.30 23.02
C PRO A 2 7.92 13.30 22.13
N GLU A 3 8.30 14.57 22.23
CA GLU A 3 7.67 15.65 21.47
C GLU A 3 7.76 15.39 19.96
N LEU A 4 6.62 15.43 19.29
CA LEU A 4 6.45 15.12 17.88
C LEU A 4 7.00 16.27 17.01
N GLU A 5 7.83 15.95 16.02
CA GLU A 5 8.48 16.97 15.19
C GLU A 5 7.53 17.56 14.13
N LYS A 6 6.86 16.71 13.36
CA LYS A 6 5.84 17.09 12.39
C LYS A 6 4.88 15.94 12.09
N ILE A 7 3.74 16.29 11.53
CA ILE A 7 2.78 15.35 10.96
C ILE A 7 2.99 15.34 9.44
N VAL A 8 3.33 14.19 8.88
CA VAL A 8 3.45 14.01 7.43
C VAL A 8 2.20 13.30 6.92
N VAL A 9 1.38 14.03 6.17
CA VAL A 9 0.18 13.48 5.54
C VAL A 9 0.52 13.04 4.13
N VAL A 10 0.42 11.75 3.87
CA VAL A 10 0.63 11.15 2.55
C VAL A 10 -0.70 10.84 1.91
N THR A 11 -0.91 11.35 0.69
CA THR A 11 -2.08 11.02 -0.14
C THR A 11 -1.63 10.40 -1.45
N ARG A 12 -2.58 10.00 -2.29
CA ARG A 12 -2.34 9.69 -3.69
C ARG A 12 -3.32 10.48 -4.54
N ARG A 13 -2.97 10.71 -5.81
CA ARG A 13 -3.92 11.21 -6.79
C ARG A 13 -5.08 10.24 -6.93
N THR A 14 -6.26 10.79 -7.15
CA THR A 14 -7.39 9.98 -7.61
C THR A 14 -7.20 9.62 -9.07
N ARG A 15 -7.96 8.62 -9.53
CA ARG A 15 -7.93 8.25 -10.95
C ARG A 15 -8.36 9.41 -11.87
N LEU A 16 -9.23 10.31 -11.40
CA LEU A 16 -9.62 11.48 -12.17
C LEU A 16 -8.46 12.47 -12.31
N GLU A 17 -7.72 12.74 -11.23
CA GLU A 17 -6.55 13.62 -11.26
C GLU A 17 -5.45 13.08 -12.18
N GLU A 18 -5.21 11.77 -12.16
CA GLU A 18 -4.27 11.10 -13.08
C GLU A 18 -4.70 11.26 -14.56
N LEU A 19 -6.02 11.18 -14.84
CA LEU A 19 -6.54 11.40 -16.19
C LEU A 19 -6.41 12.87 -16.63
N LEU A 20 -6.66 13.81 -15.72
CA LEU A 20 -6.57 15.24 -16.03
C LEU A 20 -5.13 15.69 -16.26
N GLU A 21 -4.14 15.05 -15.64
CA GLU A 21 -2.74 15.30 -15.97
C GLU A 21 -2.41 14.91 -17.41
N ARG A 22 -3.02 13.83 -17.92
CA ARG A 22 -2.80 13.34 -19.28
C ARG A 22 -3.56 14.12 -20.34
N PHE A 23 -4.82 14.48 -20.05
CA PHE A 23 -5.75 15.05 -21.04
C PHE A 23 -6.04 16.54 -20.83
N VAL A 24 -5.56 17.16 -19.75
CA VAL A 24 -5.74 18.58 -19.37
C VAL A 24 -7.20 18.98 -19.10
N MET A 25 -8.12 18.67 -20.01
CA MET A 25 -9.54 19.01 -19.94
C MET A 25 -10.39 17.83 -19.48
N ARG A 26 -11.42 18.13 -18.67
CA ARG A 26 -12.36 17.15 -18.13
C ARG A 26 -13.16 16.46 -19.22
N GLU A 27 -13.58 17.20 -20.23
CA GLU A 27 -14.38 16.72 -21.36
C GLU A 27 -13.59 15.71 -22.20
N GLN A 28 -12.27 15.93 -22.36
CA GLN A 28 -11.39 15.00 -23.08
C GLN A 28 -11.16 13.71 -22.29
N ALA A 29 -10.96 13.81 -20.97
CA ALA A 29 -10.87 12.64 -20.10
C ALA A 29 -12.18 11.83 -20.09
N ARG A 30 -13.34 12.50 -20.03
CA ARG A 30 -14.66 11.88 -20.13
C ARG A 30 -14.84 11.15 -21.45
N PHE A 31 -14.58 11.83 -22.57
CA PHE A 31 -14.66 11.25 -23.90
C PHE A 31 -13.78 10.00 -24.04
N TYR A 32 -12.54 10.04 -23.54
CA TYR A 32 -11.61 8.91 -23.57
C TYR A 32 -12.14 7.67 -22.82
N LEU A 33 -12.68 7.86 -21.62
CA LEU A 33 -13.26 6.76 -20.83
C LEU A 33 -14.51 6.18 -21.49
N GLU A 34 -15.42 7.04 -21.95
CA GLU A 34 -16.66 6.61 -22.60
C GLU A 34 -16.39 5.86 -23.92
N HIS A 35 -15.37 6.27 -24.69
CA HIS A 35 -14.93 5.53 -25.89
C HIS A 35 -14.37 4.14 -25.58
N SER A 36 -13.88 3.95 -24.35
CA SER A 36 -13.39 2.65 -23.86
C SER A 36 -14.47 1.84 -23.16
N GLY A 37 -15.74 2.29 -23.20
CA GLY A 37 -16.87 1.64 -22.54
C GLY A 37 -16.89 1.81 -21.01
N VAL A 38 -16.14 2.79 -20.47
CA VAL A 38 -16.03 3.04 -19.03
C VAL A 38 -16.83 4.29 -18.66
N GLU A 39 -17.70 4.18 -17.65
CA GLU A 39 -18.48 5.31 -17.14
C GLU A 39 -17.61 6.33 -16.40
N PHE A 40 -17.86 7.62 -16.64
CA PHE A 40 -17.14 8.72 -15.98
C PHE A 40 -17.61 8.99 -14.54
N GLY A 41 -18.89 8.76 -14.24
CA GLY A 41 -19.51 9.06 -12.94
C GLY A 41 -18.75 8.51 -11.72
N PRO A 42 -18.31 7.23 -11.72
CA PRO A 42 -17.52 6.67 -10.62
C PRO A 42 -16.20 7.40 -10.33
N TYR A 43 -15.57 8.02 -11.34
CA TYR A 43 -14.34 8.80 -11.16
C TYR A 43 -14.63 10.15 -10.48
N GLU A 44 -15.75 10.80 -10.84
CA GLU A 44 -16.19 12.03 -10.19
C GLU A 44 -16.61 11.79 -8.74
N GLU A 45 -17.28 10.67 -8.48
CA GLU A 45 -17.69 10.27 -7.13
C GLU A 45 -16.47 9.99 -6.24
N GLU A 46 -15.48 9.25 -6.74
CA GLU A 46 -14.21 9.04 -6.05
C GLU A 46 -13.50 10.37 -5.74
N GLN A 47 -13.41 11.30 -6.71
CA GLN A 47 -12.80 12.60 -6.48
C GLN A 47 -13.51 13.38 -5.37
N ARG A 48 -14.85 13.45 -5.41
CA ARG A 48 -15.63 14.17 -4.39
C ARG A 48 -15.44 13.54 -3.01
N ALA A 49 -15.48 12.21 -2.91
CA ALA A 49 -15.25 11.51 -1.65
C ALA A 49 -13.84 11.78 -1.11
N HIS A 50 -12.83 11.74 -1.98
CA HIS A 50 -11.44 12.03 -1.61
C HIS A 50 -11.24 13.47 -1.14
N GLU A 51 -11.78 14.45 -1.86
CA GLU A 51 -11.70 15.88 -1.49
C GLU A 51 -12.39 16.16 -0.15
N ALA A 52 -13.59 15.59 0.05
CA ALA A 52 -14.31 15.71 1.31
C ALA A 52 -13.52 15.09 2.47
N ALA A 53 -12.99 13.89 2.27
CA ALA A 53 -12.14 13.21 3.24
C ALA A 53 -10.87 14.00 3.57
N LEU A 54 -10.19 14.56 2.57
CA LEU A 54 -9.00 15.37 2.77
C LEU A 54 -9.31 16.65 3.56
N SER A 55 -10.46 17.28 3.28
CA SER A 55 -10.95 18.45 4.01
C SER A 55 -11.21 18.11 5.49
N THR A 56 -11.93 17.03 5.77
CA THR A 56 -12.18 16.57 7.13
C THR A 56 -10.89 16.23 7.88
N LEU A 57 -9.96 15.52 7.22
CA LEU A 57 -8.67 15.19 7.82
C LEU A 57 -7.88 16.45 8.14
N ARG A 58 -7.81 17.42 7.22
CA ARG A 58 -7.14 18.72 7.45
C ARG A 58 -7.70 19.45 8.66
N ALA A 59 -9.02 19.49 8.79
CA ALA A 59 -9.70 20.13 9.92
C ALA A 59 -9.46 19.42 11.26
N ALA A 60 -9.15 18.12 11.23
CA ALA A 60 -8.85 17.32 12.42
C ALA A 60 -7.41 17.49 12.94
N LEU A 61 -6.50 18.03 12.13
CA LEU A 61 -5.11 18.21 12.54
C LEU A 61 -4.97 19.38 13.53
N PRO A 62 -4.07 19.28 14.53
CA PRO A 62 -3.96 20.31 15.57
C PRO A 62 -3.50 21.65 15.01
N VAL A 63 -4.15 22.72 15.47
CA VAL A 63 -3.74 24.09 15.18
C VAL A 63 -2.34 24.33 15.76
N GLY A 64 -1.41 24.80 14.92
CA GLY A 64 -0.03 25.06 15.31
C GLY A 64 0.94 23.88 15.17
N ALA A 65 0.45 22.68 14.86
CA ALA A 65 1.33 21.57 14.51
C ALA A 65 2.03 21.84 13.16
N ARG A 66 3.30 21.44 13.04
CA ARG A 66 3.99 21.43 11.75
C ARG A 66 3.41 20.29 10.91
N VAL A 67 2.63 20.61 9.88
CA VAL A 67 2.01 19.63 8.99
C VAL A 67 2.59 19.75 7.59
N GLN A 68 2.96 18.64 6.97
CA GLN A 68 3.40 18.57 5.59
C GLN A 68 2.57 17.57 4.80
N PHE A 69 1.94 18.03 3.71
CA PHE A 69 1.23 17.15 2.78
C PHE A 69 2.17 16.76 1.64
N ILE A 70 2.22 15.47 1.33
CA ILE A 70 2.96 14.96 0.17
C ILE A 70 2.11 13.95 -0.60
N GLU A 71 2.31 13.90 -1.90
CA GLU A 71 1.77 12.83 -2.73
C GLU A 71 2.71 11.61 -2.69
N ARG A 72 2.14 10.41 -2.85
CA ARG A 72 2.85 9.13 -2.93
C ARG A 72 4.06 9.17 -3.89
N SER A 73 3.94 9.89 -5.01
CA SER A 73 5.00 10.02 -6.02
C SER A 73 6.29 10.64 -5.46
N PHE A 74 6.22 11.41 -4.38
CA PHE A 74 7.38 12.03 -3.74
C PHE A 74 8.04 11.17 -2.66
N LEU A 75 7.44 10.04 -2.26
CA LEU A 75 7.99 9.15 -1.24
C LEU A 75 9.46 8.73 -1.50
N PRO A 76 9.88 8.37 -2.73
CA PRO A 76 11.26 7.93 -2.98
C PRO A 76 12.33 8.98 -2.63
N THR A 77 11.97 10.25 -2.64
CA THR A 77 12.88 11.37 -2.34
C THR A 77 12.59 12.03 -1.00
N PHE A 78 11.60 11.54 -0.25
CA PHE A 78 11.19 12.13 1.01
C PHE A 78 11.97 11.53 2.17
N THR A 79 12.44 12.38 3.08
CA THR A 79 13.10 11.95 4.31
C THR A 79 12.18 12.19 5.50
N PHE A 80 11.81 11.11 6.20
CA PHE A 80 11.05 11.17 7.44
C PHE A 80 11.99 11.40 8.63
N GLY A 81 11.61 12.31 9.53
CA GLY A 81 12.26 12.46 10.83
C GLY A 81 11.93 11.29 11.75
N GLU A 82 12.82 10.94 12.68
CA GLU A 82 12.64 9.81 13.60
C GLU A 82 11.38 9.92 14.47
N ARG A 83 10.91 11.17 14.69
CA ARG A 83 9.75 11.51 15.53
C ARG A 83 8.56 12.02 14.72
N ASP A 84 8.56 11.81 13.41
CA ASP A 84 7.42 12.15 12.56
C ASP A 84 6.24 11.21 12.86
N LEU A 85 5.03 11.77 12.88
CA LEU A 85 3.80 10.98 12.77
C LEU A 85 3.38 10.95 11.32
N VAL A 86 3.18 9.75 10.80
CA VAL A 86 2.78 9.56 9.41
C VAL A 86 1.30 9.28 9.36
N VAL A 87 0.58 10.04 8.54
CA VAL A 87 -0.85 9.91 8.34
C VAL A 87 -1.08 9.60 6.87
N THR A 88 -1.82 8.54 6.54
CA THR A 88 -2.14 8.21 5.15
C THR A 88 -3.63 8.36 4.89
N LEU A 89 -3.98 8.98 3.77
CA LEU A 89 -5.35 9.03 3.27
C LEU A 89 -5.44 8.32 1.92
N GLY A 90 -5.92 7.08 1.91
CA GLY A 90 -5.96 6.27 0.69
C GLY A 90 -6.32 4.80 0.94
N GLN A 91 -6.08 3.97 -0.07
CA GLN A 91 -6.29 2.53 -0.02
C GLN A 91 -5.14 1.81 0.71
N ASP A 92 -5.30 0.51 1.02
CA ASP A 92 -4.28 -0.35 1.64
C ASP A 92 -2.90 -0.25 0.97
N GLY A 93 -2.87 -0.19 -0.36
CA GLY A 93 -1.64 -0.06 -1.12
C GLY A 93 -0.85 1.21 -0.80
N LEU A 94 -1.49 2.30 -0.37
CA LEU A 94 -0.79 3.51 0.06
C LEU A 94 -0.04 3.27 1.37
N VAL A 95 -0.69 2.64 2.35
CA VAL A 95 -0.07 2.28 3.64
C VAL A 95 1.17 1.43 3.42
N VAL A 96 1.05 0.39 2.58
CA VAL A 96 2.16 -0.49 2.21
C VAL A 96 3.31 0.27 1.54
N ASN A 97 3.01 1.23 0.66
CA ASN A 97 4.03 2.01 -0.02
C ASN A 97 4.75 2.95 0.95
N VAL A 98 4.03 3.58 1.88
CA VAL A 98 4.61 4.48 2.88
C VAL A 98 5.49 3.71 3.86
N ALA A 99 5.01 2.57 4.38
CA ALA A 99 5.72 1.77 5.38
C ALA A 99 7.14 1.37 4.94
N LYS A 100 7.38 1.17 3.63
CA LYS A 100 8.71 0.85 3.07
C LYS A 100 9.77 1.91 3.30
N TYR A 101 9.37 3.16 3.58
CA TYR A 101 10.28 4.30 3.80
C TYR A 101 10.37 4.70 5.28
N LEU A 102 9.70 3.96 6.17
CA LEU A 102 9.70 4.22 7.61
C LEU A 102 10.59 3.21 8.32
N SER A 103 11.18 3.66 9.44
CA SER A 103 11.99 2.81 10.31
C SER A 103 11.24 2.51 11.61
N SER A 104 10.69 3.53 12.25
CA SER A 104 10.02 3.43 13.55
C SER A 104 8.80 4.35 13.69
N GLN A 105 8.52 5.18 12.69
CA GLN A 105 7.43 6.14 12.72
C GLN A 105 6.08 5.39 12.69
N PRO A 106 5.13 5.73 13.58
CA PRO A 106 3.79 5.15 13.52
C PRO A 106 3.01 5.68 12.32
N ILE A 107 2.14 4.83 11.76
CA ILE A 107 1.24 5.19 10.66
C ILE A 107 -0.20 5.22 11.17
N LEU A 108 -0.89 6.34 10.94
CA LEU A 108 -2.35 6.44 11.05
C LEU A 108 -2.98 6.38 9.67
N ALA A 109 -3.63 5.26 9.37
CA ALA A 109 -4.20 5.04 8.06
C ALA A 109 -5.73 5.24 8.05
N PHE A 110 -6.16 6.22 7.25
CA PHE A 110 -7.56 6.60 7.10
C PHE A 110 -8.10 6.19 5.73
N ASN A 111 -9.27 5.55 5.74
CA ASN A 111 -10.01 5.20 4.53
C ASN A 111 -10.83 6.39 4.02
N PRO A 112 -10.54 6.95 2.82
CA PRO A 112 -11.28 8.09 2.28
C PRO A 112 -12.69 7.72 1.78
N ASP A 113 -12.94 6.46 1.42
CA ASP A 113 -14.23 6.00 0.90
C ASP A 113 -14.51 4.55 1.33
N PRO A 114 -15.01 4.33 2.56
CA PRO A 114 -15.34 3.00 3.07
C PRO A 114 -16.43 2.27 2.30
N GLY A 115 -17.19 2.97 1.43
CA GLY A 115 -18.20 2.34 0.57
C GLY A 115 -17.59 1.63 -0.65
N ARG A 116 -16.36 2.00 -1.04
CA ARG A 116 -15.65 1.43 -2.19
C ARG A 116 -14.34 0.73 -1.85
N ILE A 117 -13.78 1.04 -0.68
CA ILE A 117 -12.49 0.54 -0.24
C ILE A 117 -12.73 -0.35 0.98
N ASP A 118 -12.50 -1.65 0.84
CA ASP A 118 -12.64 -2.62 1.94
C ASP A 118 -11.73 -2.26 3.13
N GLY A 119 -10.47 -1.91 2.83
CA GLY A 119 -9.53 -1.31 3.78
C GLY A 119 -9.03 -2.28 4.85
N VAL A 120 -8.44 -3.41 4.45
CA VAL A 120 -7.93 -4.44 5.39
C VAL A 120 -6.85 -3.87 6.32
N LEU A 121 -6.05 -2.92 5.82
CA LEU A 121 -4.99 -2.22 6.55
C LEU A 121 -5.41 -0.79 6.97
N LEU A 122 -6.69 -0.43 6.85
CA LEU A 122 -7.22 0.90 7.17
C LEU A 122 -8.13 0.84 8.40
N PRO A 123 -7.56 0.91 9.62
CA PRO A 123 -8.34 0.76 10.85
C PRO A 123 -9.28 1.94 11.16
N PHE A 124 -9.10 3.09 10.49
CA PHE A 124 -9.82 4.32 10.83
C PHE A 124 -10.64 4.86 9.67
N ARG A 125 -11.83 5.38 9.98
CA ARG A 125 -12.57 6.26 9.06
C ARG A 125 -12.12 7.69 9.28
N VAL A 126 -12.22 8.50 8.23
CA VAL A 126 -11.80 9.91 8.29
C VAL A 126 -12.59 10.71 9.33
N GLY A 127 -13.86 10.35 9.57
CA GLY A 127 -14.68 10.96 10.63
C GLY A 127 -14.11 10.76 12.04
N ASP A 128 -13.30 9.71 12.25
CA ASP A 128 -12.67 9.41 13.55
C ASP A 128 -11.38 10.22 13.77
N ALA A 129 -10.88 10.91 12.73
CA ALA A 129 -9.59 11.60 12.76
C ALA A 129 -9.43 12.58 13.94
N PRO A 130 -10.44 13.41 14.32
CA PRO A 130 -10.29 14.33 15.46
C PRO A 130 -9.98 13.60 16.78
N LEU A 131 -10.58 12.43 16.98
CA LEU A 131 -10.36 11.62 18.19
C LEU A 131 -9.00 10.91 18.11
N VAL A 132 -8.75 10.18 17.02
CA VAL A 132 -7.56 9.34 16.84
C VAL A 132 -6.28 10.17 16.87
N VAL A 133 -6.24 11.28 16.14
CA VAL A 133 -5.06 12.17 16.10
C VAL A 133 -4.78 12.74 17.50
N ARG A 134 -5.82 13.18 18.21
CA ARG A 134 -5.68 13.70 19.58
C ARG A 134 -5.14 12.65 20.55
N GLU A 135 -5.63 11.42 20.48
CA GLU A 135 -5.17 10.34 21.35
C GLU A 135 -3.70 10.00 21.11
N VAL A 136 -3.30 9.86 19.85
CA VAL A 136 -1.91 9.54 19.47
C VAL A 136 -0.95 10.64 19.90
N LEU A 137 -1.34 11.91 19.75
CA LEU A 137 -0.55 13.04 20.23
C LEU A 137 -0.40 13.09 21.75
N GLN A 138 -1.37 12.52 22.48
CA GLN A 138 -1.27 12.32 23.93
C GLN A 138 -0.48 11.06 24.31
N GLY A 139 0.09 10.34 23.32
CA GLY A 139 0.77 9.07 23.53
C GLY A 139 -0.17 7.93 23.92
N LYS A 140 -1.46 8.04 23.58
CA LYS A 140 -2.46 7.00 23.80
C LYS A 140 -2.70 6.21 22.51
N GLY A 141 -3.21 5.00 22.68
CA GLY A 141 -3.47 4.07 21.58
C GLY A 141 -2.54 2.87 21.63
N GLN A 142 -2.94 1.81 20.93
CA GLN A 142 -2.12 0.61 20.76
C GLN A 142 -1.37 0.70 19.43
N ILE A 143 -0.06 0.45 19.48
CA ILE A 143 0.75 0.28 18.28
C ILE A 143 0.72 -1.21 17.93
N ARG A 144 0.36 -1.51 16.68
CA ARG A 144 0.45 -2.86 16.13
C ARG A 144 1.63 -2.92 15.19
N ASP A 145 2.61 -3.73 15.54
CA ASP A 145 3.75 -3.99 14.67
C ASP A 145 3.33 -4.83 13.47
N ILE A 146 3.90 -4.52 12.32
CA ILE A 146 3.71 -5.27 11.07
C ILE A 146 5.06 -5.89 10.69
N THR A 147 5.06 -7.21 10.51
CA THR A 147 6.26 -7.92 10.03
C THR A 147 6.45 -7.68 8.54
N MET A 148 7.63 -7.22 8.17
CA MET A 148 8.06 -7.06 6.78
C MET A 148 9.11 -8.10 6.41
N ALA A 149 9.14 -8.50 5.14
CA ALA A 149 10.25 -9.28 4.59
C ALA A 149 11.39 -8.32 4.22
N GLN A 150 12.62 -8.73 4.51
CA GLN A 150 13.84 -8.03 4.12
C GLN A 150 14.63 -8.93 3.16
N ALA A 151 15.06 -8.38 2.03
CA ALA A 151 16.06 -8.98 1.16
C ALA A 151 17.32 -8.13 1.16
N GLU A 152 18.45 -8.77 1.41
CA GLU A 152 19.78 -8.19 1.22
C GLU A 152 20.37 -8.75 -0.07
N LEU A 153 20.80 -7.85 -0.94
CA LEU A 153 21.40 -8.18 -2.22
C LEU A 153 22.92 -8.29 -2.07
N SER A 154 23.57 -9.00 -2.99
CA SER A 154 25.03 -9.21 -2.94
C SER A 154 25.86 -7.94 -3.07
N ASP A 155 25.26 -6.85 -3.53
CA ASP A 155 25.87 -5.51 -3.62
C ASP A 155 25.60 -4.64 -2.37
N GLY A 156 25.01 -5.21 -1.32
CA GLY A 156 24.70 -4.53 -0.05
C GLY A 156 23.39 -3.75 -0.07
N GLN A 157 22.64 -3.73 -1.18
CA GLN A 157 21.32 -3.11 -1.20
C GLN A 157 20.34 -3.88 -0.32
N THR A 158 19.47 -3.16 0.39
CA THR A 158 18.40 -3.75 1.20
C THR A 158 17.04 -3.36 0.64
N LEU A 159 16.17 -4.35 0.47
CA LEU A 159 14.79 -4.17 0.03
C LEU A 159 13.83 -4.67 1.10
N TYR A 160 12.77 -3.90 1.35
CA TYR A 160 11.70 -4.28 2.27
C TYR A 160 10.38 -4.50 1.52
N ALA A 161 9.64 -5.52 1.94
CA ALA A 161 8.30 -5.80 1.45
C ALA A 161 7.31 -6.00 2.61
N VAL A 162 6.18 -5.29 2.54
CA VAL A 162 5.06 -5.56 3.45
C VAL A 162 4.32 -6.82 3.03
N ASN A 163 4.17 -7.06 1.72
CA ASN A 163 3.41 -8.21 1.20
C ASN A 163 4.36 -9.32 0.75
N ASP A 164 4.97 -9.14 -0.42
CA ASP A 164 5.74 -10.19 -1.09
C ASP A 164 7.03 -9.63 -1.70
N LEU A 165 8.08 -10.46 -1.69
CA LEU A 165 9.26 -10.30 -2.53
C LEU A 165 9.20 -11.33 -3.66
N PHE A 166 9.40 -10.86 -4.90
CA PHE A 166 9.59 -11.74 -6.05
C PHE A 166 11.05 -11.74 -6.47
N ILE A 167 11.65 -12.93 -6.52
CA ILE A 167 13.02 -13.15 -6.96
C ILE A 167 12.99 -13.97 -8.23
N GLY A 168 13.26 -13.34 -9.38
CA GLY A 168 13.20 -14.01 -10.67
C GLY A 168 13.52 -13.07 -11.82
N HIS A 169 13.38 -13.58 -13.04
CA HIS A 169 13.58 -12.74 -14.23
C HIS A 169 12.44 -11.71 -14.33
N ARG A 170 12.76 -10.46 -14.70
CA ARG A 170 11.77 -9.36 -14.82
C ARG A 170 10.61 -9.69 -15.77
N THR A 171 10.90 -10.47 -16.82
CA THR A 171 9.88 -10.94 -17.79
C THR A 171 9.29 -12.30 -17.44
N HIS A 172 9.52 -12.81 -16.23
CA HIS A 172 9.07 -14.11 -15.74
C HIS A 172 9.54 -15.31 -16.59
N GLN A 173 10.62 -15.16 -17.34
CA GLN A 173 11.31 -16.27 -18.01
C GLN A 173 11.94 -17.21 -16.98
N SER A 174 12.22 -18.45 -17.42
CA SER A 174 12.87 -19.44 -16.57
C SER A 174 14.27 -19.00 -16.14
N ALA A 175 14.50 -19.02 -14.84
CA ALA A 175 15.79 -18.82 -14.19
C ALA A 175 16.23 -20.12 -13.52
N ARG A 176 17.54 -20.39 -13.58
CA ARG A 176 18.18 -21.45 -12.79
C ARG A 176 18.75 -20.86 -11.52
N TYR A 177 18.40 -21.42 -10.38
CA TYR A 177 18.84 -20.92 -9.08
C TYR A 177 18.96 -22.04 -8.07
N ARG A 178 19.68 -21.78 -6.98
CA ARG A 178 19.80 -22.67 -5.84
C ARG A 178 19.15 -22.01 -4.64
N ILE A 179 18.18 -22.69 -4.03
CA ILE A 179 17.62 -22.28 -2.75
C ILE A 179 18.42 -22.98 -1.66
N THR A 180 18.78 -22.25 -0.61
CA THR A 180 19.34 -22.83 0.62
C THR A 180 18.50 -22.35 1.80
N HIS A 181 18.03 -23.29 2.61
CA HIS A 181 17.37 -23.00 3.87
C HIS A 181 18.01 -23.85 4.97
N ASN A 182 18.53 -23.19 6.01
CA ASN A 182 19.37 -23.81 7.02
C ASN A 182 20.56 -24.54 6.39
N ARG A 183 20.63 -25.87 6.54
CA ARG A 183 21.72 -26.73 6.02
C ARG A 183 21.32 -27.54 4.78
N ARG A 184 20.18 -27.24 4.16
CA ARG A 184 19.67 -27.96 2.99
C ARG A 184 19.66 -27.03 1.79
N SER A 185 20.07 -27.55 0.64
CA SER A 185 20.08 -26.82 -0.63
C SER A 185 19.50 -27.68 -1.73
N GLU A 186 18.83 -27.02 -2.68
CA GLU A 186 18.22 -27.64 -3.85
C GLU A 186 18.37 -26.73 -5.07
N ASN A 187 18.54 -27.34 -6.25
CA ASN A 187 18.64 -26.60 -7.51
C ASN A 187 17.27 -26.61 -8.20
N HIS A 188 16.87 -25.45 -8.72
CA HIS A 188 15.57 -25.23 -9.34
C HIS A 188 15.70 -24.60 -10.72
N SER A 189 14.64 -24.75 -11.51
CA SER A 189 14.46 -24.11 -12.82
C SER A 189 13.00 -23.71 -12.98
N SER A 190 12.67 -22.44 -12.73
CA SER A 190 11.32 -21.89 -12.85
C SER A 190 11.37 -20.38 -13.12
N SER A 191 10.22 -19.72 -13.27
CA SER A 191 10.16 -18.26 -13.45
C SER A 191 10.71 -17.45 -12.26
N GLY A 192 10.82 -18.05 -11.06
CA GLY A 192 11.32 -17.39 -9.86
C GLY A 192 10.73 -17.96 -8.56
N ILE A 193 10.95 -17.21 -7.48
CA ILE A 193 10.50 -17.51 -6.11
C ILE A 193 9.65 -16.32 -5.61
N ILE A 194 8.57 -16.62 -4.90
CA ILE A 194 7.81 -15.64 -4.12
C ILE A 194 8.10 -15.90 -2.64
N VAL A 195 8.50 -14.87 -1.91
CA VAL A 195 8.65 -14.89 -0.45
C VAL A 195 7.60 -13.95 0.13
N SER A 196 6.61 -14.52 0.81
CA SER A 196 5.45 -13.80 1.32
C SER A 196 5.53 -13.59 2.83
N THR A 197 5.08 -12.43 3.30
CA THR A 197 4.83 -12.17 4.73
C THR A 197 3.45 -12.69 5.13
N GLY A 198 3.10 -12.55 6.42
CA GLY A 198 1.74 -12.77 6.88
C GLY A 198 0.70 -11.90 6.14
N ALA A 199 1.03 -10.64 5.83
CA ALA A 199 0.15 -9.75 5.08
C ALA A 199 0.08 -10.12 3.58
N GLY A 200 1.17 -10.62 2.99
CA GLY A 200 1.21 -11.09 1.60
C GLY A 200 0.50 -12.42 1.36
N SER A 201 0.24 -13.20 2.41
CA SER A 201 -0.35 -14.54 2.30
C SER A 201 -1.72 -14.58 1.62
N THR A 202 -2.50 -13.50 1.70
CA THR A 202 -3.82 -13.37 1.06
C THR A 202 -3.76 -12.84 -0.38
N GLY A 203 -2.57 -12.42 -0.83
CA GLY A 203 -2.34 -11.87 -2.16
C GLY A 203 -1.82 -12.91 -3.15
N TRP A 204 -0.63 -12.67 -3.70
CA TRP A 204 -0.09 -13.50 -4.80
C TRP A 204 0.09 -14.96 -4.39
N LEU A 205 0.55 -15.23 -3.16
CA LEU A 205 0.71 -16.60 -2.67
C LEU A 205 -0.62 -17.39 -2.71
N SER A 206 -1.71 -16.78 -2.23
CA SER A 206 -3.04 -17.39 -2.29
C SER A 206 -3.44 -17.74 -3.71
N SER A 207 -3.24 -16.84 -4.67
CA SER A 207 -3.54 -17.09 -6.09
C SER A 207 -2.75 -18.26 -6.67
N VAL A 208 -1.46 -18.39 -6.33
CA VAL A 208 -0.63 -19.51 -6.81
C VAL A 208 -1.11 -20.83 -6.21
N LEU A 209 -1.41 -20.86 -4.90
CA LEU A 209 -1.88 -22.07 -4.22
C LEU A 209 -3.26 -22.51 -4.74
N ASN A 210 -4.20 -21.57 -4.90
CA ASN A 210 -5.52 -21.87 -5.44
C ASN A 210 -5.45 -22.35 -6.90
N GLY A 211 -4.58 -21.76 -7.71
CA GLY A 211 -4.34 -22.22 -9.07
C GLY A 211 -3.76 -23.64 -9.12
N ALA A 212 -2.77 -23.94 -8.27
CA ALA A 212 -2.20 -25.28 -8.18
C ALA A 212 -3.24 -26.32 -7.69
N ALA A 213 -4.03 -25.98 -6.68
CA ALA A 213 -5.11 -26.83 -6.18
C ALA A 213 -6.14 -27.11 -7.28
N GLY A 214 -6.57 -26.10 -8.03
CA GLY A 214 -7.53 -26.28 -9.14
C GLY A 214 -7.00 -27.18 -10.26
N VAL A 215 -5.70 -27.12 -10.57
CA VAL A 215 -5.07 -28.05 -11.52
C VAL A 215 -5.07 -29.48 -10.97
N ILE A 216 -4.74 -29.66 -9.70
CA ILE A 216 -4.78 -30.97 -9.05
C ILE A 216 -6.21 -31.52 -9.02
N GLU A 217 -7.23 -30.71 -8.73
CA GLU A 217 -8.62 -31.15 -8.77
C GLU A 217 -9.08 -31.53 -10.18
N ALA A 218 -8.72 -30.72 -11.19
CA ALA A 218 -9.12 -30.96 -12.57
C ALA A 218 -8.44 -32.18 -13.22
N PHE A 219 -7.20 -32.50 -12.82
CA PHE A 219 -6.40 -33.57 -13.44
C PHE A 219 -6.03 -34.71 -12.49
N GLY A 220 -6.38 -34.61 -11.21
CA GLY A 220 -6.07 -35.60 -10.16
C GLY A 220 -7.07 -36.75 -10.06
N GLY A 221 -8.25 -36.64 -10.70
CA GLY A 221 -9.17 -37.75 -10.95
C GLY A 221 -9.90 -38.32 -9.73
N GLU A 222 -11.11 -38.82 -9.98
CA GLU A 222 -11.76 -39.86 -9.19
C GLU A 222 -10.76 -41.00 -8.94
N GLY A 223 -10.43 -41.28 -7.67
CA GLY A 223 -9.48 -42.35 -7.36
C GLY A 223 -8.87 -42.28 -5.96
N ALA A 224 -9.71 -42.36 -4.93
CA ALA A 224 -9.36 -43.00 -3.66
C ALA A 224 -10.35 -44.13 -3.40
#